data_AF-A0A0H3ZTQ0-F1
#
_entry.id   AF-A0A0H3ZTQ0-F1
#
_cell.length_a   1.000
_cell.length_b   1.000
_cell.length_c   1.000
_cell.angle_alpha   90.00
_cell.angle_beta   90.00
_cell.angle_gamma   90.00
#
_symmetry.space_group_name_H-M   'P 1'
#
loop_
_entity.id
_entity.type
_entity.pdbx_description
1 polymer ?
#
loop_
_entity_poly.entity_id
_entity_poly.type
_entity_poly.pdbx_seq_one_letter_code
_entity_poly.pdbx_strand_id
1 'polypeptide(L)'
;MPVEIETRPGEYNEDIVDIVTADSDIESLMSFAIDQRAIIEAETSQIQYPEYQYDQILPVDYGQDPWADKVVRRIKDVRGTLKWGSPNNNDIPRVGVAYTMKEYDVYKREIGISYTNEDLIRAARTGINLSSDQDEACREITEQDKNTIALFGNVNKGMEGFFTSSLIPRMTATSNVKSICEAVTLTGGIQQAINFFWTPMQQVSLNQTKTIYRAQGIALSERDYGYLRSTHIPASGDTLLNFLQQKLNILFVPFWYLDHNNLPTVDDSDIEFIGLSNDIMMVFRYDPKCARFHLPMPFEFGPTYFERGGAVIKQDGKYRTGGTEIRIPQAFLYVDLPDTDVTKALTEDAAARKSLAITKSGKNYVQGAPVMFKDYDNKQPAVQMQRALGIEQEKKDGADQTDS
;
A
#
# COMPACT_ATOMS: atom_id res chain seq x y z
N MET A 1 50.49 -12.01 -103.99
CA MET A 1 49.31 -12.10 -104.88
C MET A 1 48.13 -12.63 -104.07
N PRO A 2 46.88 -12.30 -104.43
CA PRO A 2 45.82 -12.06 -103.43
C PRO A 2 44.80 -13.18 -103.27
N VAL A 3 44.06 -13.13 -102.16
CA VAL A 3 42.60 -13.39 -102.12
C VAL A 3 42.00 -12.42 -101.09
N GLU A 4 40.93 -11.70 -101.46
CA GLU A 4 40.02 -11.03 -100.53
C GLU A 4 38.76 -11.90 -100.38
N ILE A 5 38.18 -11.99 -99.18
CA ILE A 5 36.79 -12.44 -98.96
C ILE A 5 36.15 -11.52 -97.91
N GLU A 6 34.85 -11.32 -98.05
CA GLU A 6 34.08 -10.21 -97.48
C GLU A 6 33.66 -10.37 -96.00
N THR A 7 33.01 -9.32 -95.52
CA THR A 7 32.56 -9.08 -94.14
C THR A 7 31.54 -10.07 -93.58
N ARG A 8 31.49 -10.14 -92.25
CA ARG A 8 30.20 -10.24 -91.54
C ARG A 8 30.26 -9.53 -90.18
N PRO A 9 29.35 -8.58 -89.88
CA PRO A 9 29.28 -7.94 -88.57
C PRO A 9 28.50 -8.81 -87.59
N GLY A 10 28.94 -8.89 -86.34
CA GLY A 10 28.19 -9.61 -85.29
C GLY A 10 29.05 -10.22 -84.19
N GLU A 11 29.81 -9.41 -83.46
CA GLU A 11 30.30 -9.78 -82.13
C GLU A 11 30.27 -8.53 -81.24
N TYR A 12 29.81 -8.69 -80.00
CA TYR A 12 29.57 -7.59 -79.06
C TYR A 12 30.87 -7.23 -78.34
N ASN A 13 31.11 -5.95 -78.12
CA ASN A 13 31.97 -5.47 -77.05
C ASN A 13 31.27 -4.31 -76.35
N GLU A 14 30.40 -4.65 -75.41
CA GLU A 14 29.41 -3.77 -74.77
C GLU A 14 30.00 -2.96 -73.60
N ASP A 15 31.02 -2.15 -73.92
CA ASP A 15 31.61 -1.18 -73.00
C ASP A 15 30.91 0.20 -73.09
N ILE A 16 30.20 0.56 -72.01
CA ILE A 16 29.95 1.93 -71.53
C ILE A 16 29.09 2.86 -72.43
N VAL A 17 27.77 2.90 -72.19
CA VAL A 17 27.01 4.16 -71.97
C VAL A 17 25.85 3.91 -70.98
N ASP A 18 25.80 4.72 -69.91
CA ASP A 18 24.68 5.03 -69.00
C ASP A 18 23.58 3.99 -68.71
N ILE A 19 23.73 3.26 -67.58
CA ILE A 19 22.60 2.91 -66.71
C ILE A 19 22.86 3.42 -65.29
N VAL A 20 22.31 4.61 -65.01
CA VAL A 20 21.55 4.98 -63.80
C VAL A 20 21.88 4.22 -62.50
N THR A 21 22.57 4.91 -61.59
CA THR A 21 22.55 4.78 -60.12
C THR A 21 22.08 3.44 -59.52
N ALA A 22 23.04 2.62 -59.07
CA ALA A 22 22.78 1.44 -58.23
C ALA A 22 23.74 1.30 -57.02
N ASP A 23 24.96 1.85 -57.07
CA ASP A 23 25.90 1.79 -55.93
C ASP A 23 25.41 2.57 -54.70
N SER A 24 24.59 3.62 -54.89
CA SER A 24 23.87 4.29 -53.80
C SER A 24 22.90 3.37 -53.07
N ASP A 25 22.41 2.32 -53.74
CA ASP A 25 21.56 1.30 -53.12
C ASP A 25 22.37 0.20 -52.43
N ILE A 26 23.67 0.07 -52.73
CA ILE A 26 24.60 -0.70 -51.89
C ILE A 26 24.95 0.09 -50.62
N GLU A 27 25.10 1.42 -50.72
CA GLU A 27 25.21 2.29 -49.54
C GLU A 27 23.90 2.34 -48.73
N SER A 28 22.72 2.26 -49.37
CA SER A 28 21.44 2.08 -48.67
C SER A 28 21.25 0.67 -48.09
N LEU A 29 21.80 -0.37 -48.71
CA LEU A 29 21.89 -1.72 -48.11
C LEU A 29 22.85 -1.75 -46.92
N MET A 30 23.92 -0.95 -46.95
CA MET A 30 24.81 -0.74 -45.81
C MET A 30 24.15 0.15 -44.74
N SER A 31 23.27 1.09 -45.13
CA SER A 31 22.36 1.79 -44.20
C SER A 31 21.35 0.84 -43.57
N PHE A 32 20.86 -0.18 -44.28
CA PHE A 32 20.01 -1.25 -43.74
C PHE A 32 20.80 -2.19 -42.80
N ALA A 33 22.10 -2.40 -43.05
CA ALA A 33 23.01 -3.02 -42.07
C ALA A 33 23.29 -2.09 -40.86
N ILE A 34 23.06 -0.78 -40.99
CA ILE A 34 23.04 0.20 -39.89
C ILE A 34 21.64 0.29 -39.24
N ASP A 35 20.56 -0.14 -39.90
CA ASP A 35 19.27 -0.42 -39.25
C ASP A 35 19.30 -1.74 -38.46
N GLN A 36 20.14 -2.70 -38.82
CA GLN A 36 20.57 -3.78 -37.90
C GLN A 36 21.47 -3.26 -36.74
N ARG A 37 21.81 -1.97 -36.78
CA ARG A 37 22.43 -1.21 -35.69
C ARG A 37 21.46 -0.21 -35.05
N ALA A 38 20.16 -0.30 -35.35
CA ALA A 38 19.14 -0.14 -34.32
C ALA A 38 19.33 -1.32 -33.35
N ILE A 39 20.28 -1.14 -32.42
CA ILE A 39 20.63 -2.13 -31.41
C ILE A 39 19.38 -2.31 -30.55
N ILE A 40 18.64 -3.38 -30.83
CA ILE A 40 17.63 -3.90 -29.91
C ILE A 40 18.39 -4.20 -28.62
N GLU A 41 18.03 -3.52 -27.53
CA GLU A 41 18.54 -3.83 -26.21
C GLU A 41 18.12 -5.26 -25.88
N ALA A 42 19.03 -6.21 -26.06
CA ALA A 42 18.79 -7.63 -25.78
C ALA A 42 18.52 -7.86 -24.28
N GLU A 43 19.00 -6.94 -23.45
CA GLU A 43 18.52 -6.71 -22.10
C GLU A 43 17.21 -5.90 -22.17
N THR A 44 16.10 -6.58 -22.46
CA THR A 44 14.75 -5.99 -22.34
C THR A 44 14.59 -5.40 -20.95
N SER A 45 14.47 -4.08 -20.85
CA SER A 45 14.28 -3.39 -19.56
C SER A 45 12.97 -3.80 -18.90
N GLN A 46 13.03 -4.77 -17.98
CA GLN A 46 11.91 -5.19 -17.15
C GLN A 46 11.48 -4.03 -16.24
N ILE A 47 10.17 -3.76 -16.19
CA ILE A 47 9.60 -2.83 -15.21
C ILE A 47 9.59 -3.55 -13.87
N GLN A 48 10.42 -3.09 -12.93
CA GLN A 48 10.47 -3.64 -11.57
C GLN A 48 9.24 -3.18 -10.77
N TYR A 49 8.54 -4.12 -10.16
CA TYR A 49 7.42 -3.84 -9.26
C TYR A 49 7.89 -3.70 -7.80
N PRO A 50 7.05 -3.14 -6.90
CA PRO A 50 7.41 -3.02 -5.48
C PRO A 50 7.57 -4.38 -4.77
N GLU A 51 8.53 -4.46 -3.85
CA GLU A 51 8.81 -5.66 -3.05
C GLU A 51 7.59 -6.10 -2.20
N TYR A 52 7.36 -7.40 -2.12
CA TYR A 52 6.36 -8.01 -1.23
C TYR A 52 6.92 -8.12 0.20
N GLN A 53 6.20 -7.56 1.17
CA GLN A 53 6.71 -7.37 2.54
C GLN A 53 5.95 -8.16 3.62
N TYR A 54 4.90 -8.91 3.24
CA TYR A 54 4.00 -9.57 4.18
C TYR A 54 4.70 -10.51 5.19
N ASP A 55 5.65 -11.34 4.76
CA ASP A 55 6.36 -12.29 5.64
C ASP A 55 7.26 -11.61 6.69
N GLN A 56 7.59 -10.31 6.53
CA GLN A 56 8.36 -9.55 7.51
C GLN A 56 7.54 -9.21 8.79
N ILE A 57 6.21 -9.25 8.71
CA ILE A 57 5.27 -8.85 9.78
C ILE A 57 4.20 -9.90 10.10
N LEU A 58 3.87 -10.78 9.15
CA LEU A 58 2.88 -11.85 9.29
C LEU A 58 3.53 -13.21 9.09
N PRO A 59 3.58 -14.09 10.13
CA PRO A 59 4.03 -15.46 9.93
C PRO A 59 2.99 -16.25 9.12
N VAL A 60 3.42 -16.84 8.01
CA VAL A 60 2.57 -17.59 7.08
C VAL A 60 2.30 -19.02 7.58
N ASP A 61 1.07 -19.50 7.37
CA ASP A 61 0.59 -20.84 7.75
C ASP A 61 0.28 -21.68 6.51
N TYR A 62 1.26 -22.49 6.11
CA TYR A 62 1.14 -23.51 5.05
C TYR A 62 0.64 -24.87 5.59
N GLY A 63 0.34 -24.98 6.89
CA GLY A 63 0.08 -26.27 7.57
C GLY A 63 -1.37 -26.75 7.49
N GLN A 64 -2.16 -26.23 6.57
CA GLN A 64 -3.59 -26.53 6.41
C GLN A 64 -3.81 -27.49 5.23
N ASP A 65 -4.98 -28.12 5.14
CA ASP A 65 -5.34 -28.95 3.99
C ASP A 65 -5.57 -28.05 2.74
N PRO A 66 -4.84 -28.25 1.62
CA PRO A 66 -5.02 -27.47 0.39
C PRO A 66 -6.46 -27.46 -0.16
N TRP A 67 -7.28 -28.47 0.17
CA TRP A 67 -8.65 -28.58 -0.30
C TRP A 67 -9.70 -28.14 0.72
N ALA A 68 -9.32 -27.76 1.93
CA ALA A 68 -10.26 -27.25 2.93
C ALA A 68 -10.88 -25.91 2.52
N ASP A 69 -12.21 -25.82 2.63
CA ASP A 69 -12.97 -24.59 2.39
C ASP A 69 -13.03 -23.65 3.60
N LYS A 70 -12.63 -24.13 4.79
CA LYS A 70 -12.67 -23.39 6.06
C LYS A 70 -11.47 -23.72 6.95
N VAL A 71 -10.83 -22.70 7.52
CA VAL A 71 -9.90 -22.82 8.65
C VAL A 71 -10.67 -22.52 9.95
N VAL A 72 -10.69 -23.47 10.90
CA VAL A 72 -11.46 -23.35 12.14
C VAL A 72 -10.56 -23.31 13.37
N ARG A 73 -10.47 -22.15 14.02
CA ARG A 73 -9.78 -21.98 15.30
C ARG A 73 -10.73 -22.28 16.46
N ARG A 74 -10.21 -23.01 17.47
CA ARG A 74 -10.86 -23.18 18.78
C ARG A 74 -10.15 -22.32 19.82
N ILE A 75 -10.90 -21.43 20.47
CA ILE A 75 -10.45 -20.60 21.59
C ILE A 75 -10.87 -21.30 22.89
N LYS A 76 -9.92 -21.54 23.79
CA LYS A 76 -10.15 -22.18 25.09
C LYS A 76 -10.25 -21.12 26.19
N ASP A 77 -11.40 -21.01 26.84
CA ASP A 77 -11.59 -20.24 28.07
C ASP A 77 -11.51 -21.19 29.27
N VAL A 78 -10.92 -20.73 30.38
CA VAL A 78 -10.72 -21.52 31.60
C VAL A 78 -11.14 -20.67 32.79
N ARG A 79 -12.21 -21.07 33.48
CA ARG A 79 -12.79 -20.33 34.60
C ARG A 79 -12.77 -21.15 35.87
N GLY A 80 -12.19 -20.58 36.91
CA GLY A 80 -12.21 -21.13 38.26
C GLY A 80 -11.69 -20.09 39.24
N THR A 81 -12.28 -20.06 40.43
CA THR A 81 -11.84 -19.20 41.54
C THR A 81 -11.34 -20.08 42.68
N LEU A 82 -10.16 -19.76 43.20
CA LEU A 82 -9.63 -20.42 44.39
C LEU A 82 -10.32 -19.83 45.63
N LYS A 83 -10.92 -20.69 46.44
CA LYS A 83 -11.40 -20.34 47.80
C LYS A 83 -10.32 -20.71 48.81
N TRP A 84 -10.19 -19.92 49.87
CA TRP A 84 -9.38 -20.31 51.03
C TRP A 84 -10.03 -21.50 51.74
N GLY A 85 -9.27 -22.56 51.98
CA GLY A 85 -9.76 -23.77 52.64
C GLY A 85 -10.01 -23.56 54.13
N SER A 86 -11.01 -24.25 54.67
CA SER A 86 -11.27 -24.37 56.11
C SER A 86 -11.40 -25.85 56.47
N PRO A 87 -10.83 -26.34 57.60
CA PRO A 87 -10.70 -27.77 57.87
C PRO A 87 -11.99 -28.61 57.83
N ASN A 88 -13.15 -27.99 58.03
CA ASN A 88 -14.46 -28.66 58.04
C ASN A 88 -15.30 -28.42 56.77
N ASN A 89 -14.78 -27.76 55.73
CA ASN A 89 -15.58 -27.37 54.56
C ASN A 89 -15.20 -28.17 53.30
N ASN A 90 -16.13 -29.04 52.86
CA ASN A 90 -15.92 -29.96 51.73
C ASN A 90 -16.27 -29.37 50.35
N ASP A 91 -16.75 -28.12 50.26
CA ASP A 91 -17.04 -27.44 48.98
C ASP A 91 -15.75 -26.97 48.28
N ILE A 92 -15.11 -27.89 47.57
CA ILE A 92 -13.94 -27.60 46.73
C ILE A 92 -14.42 -27.11 45.35
N PRO A 93 -14.17 -25.84 44.97
CA PRO A 93 -14.58 -25.32 43.67
C PRO A 93 -13.82 -26.04 42.54
N ARG A 94 -14.54 -26.45 41.50
CA ARG A 94 -13.98 -27.13 40.33
C ARG A 94 -13.77 -26.15 39.17
N VAL A 95 -12.70 -26.34 38.42
CA VAL A 95 -12.38 -25.52 37.24
C VAL A 95 -13.26 -25.95 36.06
N GLY A 96 -13.93 -24.99 35.43
CA GLY A 96 -14.62 -25.17 34.16
C GLY A 96 -13.74 -24.81 32.96
N VAL A 97 -13.92 -25.51 31.85
CA VAL A 97 -13.28 -25.21 30.57
C VAL A 97 -14.38 -25.06 29.51
N ALA A 98 -14.34 -23.96 28.76
CA ALA A 98 -15.23 -23.71 27.63
C ALA A 98 -14.42 -23.58 26.34
N TYR A 99 -15.06 -23.89 25.21
CA TYR A 99 -14.46 -23.77 23.89
C TYR A 99 -15.38 -22.97 22.97
N THR A 100 -14.87 -21.88 22.41
CA THR A 100 -15.53 -21.08 21.37
C THR A 100 -14.85 -21.38 20.04
N MET A 101 -15.60 -21.49 18.94
CA MET A 101 -15.05 -21.67 17.60
C MET A 101 -15.13 -20.37 16.81
N LYS A 102 -14.12 -20.10 15.96
CA LYS A 102 -14.16 -19.06 14.93
C LYS A 102 -13.71 -19.69 13.61
N GLU A 103 -14.45 -19.41 12.55
CA GLU A 103 -14.20 -19.91 11.20
C GLU A 103 -13.66 -18.79 10.32
N TYR A 104 -12.89 -19.18 9.30
CA TYR A 104 -12.34 -18.35 8.25
C TYR A 104 -12.51 -19.10 6.92
N ASP A 105 -13.19 -18.49 5.94
CA ASP A 105 -13.49 -19.12 4.66
C ASP A 105 -12.29 -19.03 3.69
N VAL A 106 -12.02 -20.10 2.95
CA VAL A 106 -10.81 -20.27 2.12
C VAL A 106 -11.14 -20.17 0.64
N TYR A 107 -10.70 -19.07 0.04
CA TYR A 107 -10.98 -18.75 -1.36
C TYR A 107 -9.82 -19.17 -2.26
N LYS A 108 -10.13 -19.38 -3.55
CA LYS A 108 -9.19 -19.75 -4.61
C LYS A 108 -8.98 -18.56 -5.53
N ARG A 109 -7.73 -18.27 -5.89
CA ARG A 109 -7.37 -17.32 -6.96
C ARG A 109 -6.48 -18.03 -7.99
N GLU A 110 -6.65 -17.66 -9.25
CA GLU A 110 -6.09 -18.35 -10.41
C GLU A 110 -5.56 -17.33 -11.42
N ILE A 111 -4.43 -17.65 -12.05
CA ILE A 111 -3.79 -16.84 -13.09
C ILE A 111 -3.19 -17.80 -14.12
N GLY A 112 -3.59 -17.64 -15.39
CA GLY A 112 -3.24 -18.55 -16.48
C GLY A 112 -2.28 -17.93 -17.48
N ILE A 113 -1.38 -18.75 -17.99
CA ILE A 113 -0.45 -18.40 -19.07
C ILE A 113 -0.92 -19.05 -20.37
N SER A 114 -0.79 -18.36 -21.50
CA SER A 114 -1.23 -18.88 -22.80
C SER A 114 -0.30 -18.50 -23.95
N TYR A 115 0.12 -19.50 -24.72
CA TYR A 115 0.97 -19.36 -25.90
C TYR A 115 0.18 -19.71 -27.16
N THR A 116 0.24 -18.88 -28.21
CA THR A 116 -0.25 -19.30 -29.54
C THR A 116 0.86 -20.02 -30.30
N ASN A 117 0.49 -20.88 -31.25
CA ASN A 117 1.48 -21.54 -32.11
C ASN A 117 2.31 -20.56 -32.94
N GLU A 118 1.77 -19.37 -33.26
CA GLU A 118 2.55 -18.32 -33.95
C GLU A 118 3.62 -17.73 -33.04
N ASP A 119 3.31 -17.47 -31.77
CA ASP A 119 4.26 -16.87 -30.83
C ASP A 119 5.38 -17.85 -30.48
N LEU A 120 5.08 -19.15 -30.38
CA LEU A 120 6.10 -20.19 -30.25
C LEU A 120 7.01 -20.28 -31.49
N ILE A 121 6.47 -20.12 -32.70
CA ILE A 121 7.27 -20.09 -33.95
C ILE A 121 8.10 -18.80 -34.05
N ARG A 122 7.60 -17.66 -33.56
CA ARG A 122 8.35 -16.39 -33.49
C ARG A 122 9.48 -16.49 -32.45
N ALA A 123 9.18 -16.96 -31.24
CA ALA A 123 10.16 -17.22 -30.18
C ALA A 123 11.31 -18.12 -30.67
N ALA A 124 10.98 -19.24 -31.34
CA ALA A 124 11.97 -20.16 -31.93
C ALA A 124 12.81 -19.57 -33.09
N ARG A 125 12.39 -18.45 -33.69
CA ARG A 125 13.15 -17.73 -34.74
C ARG A 125 13.99 -16.59 -34.17
N THR A 126 13.50 -15.89 -33.15
CA THR A 126 14.17 -14.75 -32.52
C THR A 126 15.08 -15.15 -31.35
N GLY A 127 14.94 -16.38 -30.83
CA GLY A 127 15.74 -16.89 -29.71
C GLY A 127 15.25 -16.44 -28.32
N ILE A 128 14.01 -15.97 -28.21
CA ILE A 128 13.42 -15.44 -26.97
C ILE A 128 12.79 -16.57 -26.16
N ASN A 129 13.08 -16.64 -24.85
CA ASN A 129 12.60 -17.67 -23.94
C ASN A 129 11.19 -17.37 -23.39
N LEU A 130 10.21 -17.18 -24.28
CA LEU A 130 8.84 -16.73 -23.98
C LEU A 130 8.15 -17.45 -22.80
N SER A 131 8.50 -18.72 -22.54
CA SER A 131 7.98 -19.45 -21.37
C SER A 131 8.51 -18.90 -20.05
N SER A 132 9.82 -18.65 -19.96
CA SER A 132 10.47 -18.22 -18.72
C SER A 132 9.94 -16.85 -18.28
N ASP A 133 9.83 -15.92 -19.22
CA ASP A 133 9.41 -14.54 -18.95
C ASP A 133 7.95 -14.47 -18.45
N GLN A 134 7.08 -15.32 -19.00
CA GLN A 134 5.68 -15.42 -18.56
C GLN A 134 5.52 -16.23 -17.27
N ASP A 135 6.31 -17.28 -17.06
CA ASP A 135 6.35 -18.05 -15.81
C ASP A 135 6.85 -17.18 -14.63
N GLU A 136 7.81 -16.28 -14.87
CA GLU A 136 8.34 -15.33 -13.88
C GLU A 136 7.31 -14.25 -13.54
N ALA A 137 6.78 -13.53 -14.53
CA ALA A 137 5.78 -12.49 -14.31
C ALA A 137 4.51 -13.02 -13.62
N CYS A 138 4.07 -14.24 -13.95
CA CYS A 138 2.92 -14.90 -13.33
C CYS A 138 3.15 -15.19 -11.83
N ARG A 139 4.38 -15.55 -11.44
CA ARG A 139 4.76 -15.72 -10.02
C ARG A 139 4.83 -14.37 -9.30
N GLU A 140 5.42 -13.36 -9.93
CA GLU A 140 5.56 -12.03 -9.34
C GLU A 140 4.17 -11.40 -9.04
N ILE A 141 3.27 -11.39 -10.02
CA ILE A 141 1.88 -10.92 -9.86
C ILE A 141 1.17 -11.70 -8.73
N THR A 142 1.43 -13.00 -8.62
CA THR A 142 0.86 -13.82 -7.55
C THR A 142 1.38 -13.43 -6.16
N GLU A 143 2.65 -13.08 -6.00
CA GLU A 143 3.17 -12.58 -4.71
C GLU A 143 2.66 -11.18 -4.37
N GLN A 144 2.48 -10.30 -5.36
CA GLN A 144 1.84 -9.00 -5.17
C GLN A 144 0.37 -9.14 -4.71
N ASP A 145 -0.38 -10.05 -5.32
CA ASP A 145 -1.77 -10.37 -4.99
C ASP A 145 -1.90 -10.94 -3.57
N LYS A 146 -1.06 -11.93 -3.20
CA LYS A 146 -0.96 -12.47 -1.83
C LYS A 146 -0.61 -11.38 -0.82
N ASN A 147 0.41 -10.57 -1.10
CA ASN A 147 0.85 -9.49 -0.24
C ASN A 147 -0.31 -8.51 0.03
N THR A 148 -1.00 -8.12 -1.03
CA THR A 148 -2.10 -7.15 -0.94
C THR A 148 -3.28 -7.70 -0.14
N ILE A 149 -3.66 -8.97 -0.34
CA ILE A 149 -4.69 -9.66 0.46
C ILE A 149 -4.26 -9.81 1.93
N ALA A 150 -2.98 -10.10 2.21
CA ALA A 150 -2.48 -10.23 3.58
C ALA A 150 -2.53 -8.89 4.35
N LEU A 151 -2.19 -7.78 3.69
CA LEU A 151 -2.10 -6.44 4.29
C LEU A 151 -3.44 -5.71 4.35
N PHE A 152 -4.24 -5.72 3.28
CA PHE A 152 -5.49 -4.95 3.16
C PHE A 152 -6.77 -5.79 3.20
N GLY A 153 -6.69 -7.11 2.94
CA GLY A 153 -7.85 -7.99 2.89
C GLY A 153 -8.59 -7.89 1.55
N ASN A 154 -9.89 -8.17 1.58
CA ASN A 154 -10.81 -8.02 0.45
C ASN A 154 -12.23 -7.85 1.02
N VAL A 155 -12.86 -6.70 0.78
CA VAL A 155 -14.19 -6.35 1.30
C VAL A 155 -15.27 -7.26 0.72
N ASN A 156 -15.23 -7.51 -0.59
CA ASN A 156 -16.20 -8.35 -1.31
C ASN A 156 -16.25 -9.81 -0.82
N LYS A 157 -15.12 -10.33 -0.29
CA LYS A 157 -15.04 -11.68 0.29
C LYS A 157 -15.02 -11.68 1.82
N GLY A 158 -15.22 -10.54 2.48
CA GLY A 158 -15.24 -10.41 3.94
C GLY A 158 -13.90 -10.69 4.64
N MET A 159 -12.78 -10.63 3.91
CA MET A 159 -11.43 -10.83 4.47
C MET A 159 -10.91 -9.53 5.10
N GLU A 160 -10.54 -9.59 6.38
CA GLU A 160 -9.78 -8.50 7.02
C GLU A 160 -8.29 -8.59 6.68
N GLY A 161 -7.67 -7.44 6.39
CA GLY A 161 -6.22 -7.29 6.28
C GLY A 161 -5.55 -6.89 7.58
N PHE A 162 -4.23 -7.05 7.64
CA PHE A 162 -3.44 -6.71 8.82
C PHE A 162 -3.38 -5.21 9.15
N PHE A 163 -3.49 -4.33 8.15
CA PHE A 163 -3.56 -2.87 8.34
C PHE A 163 -4.99 -2.31 8.36
N THR A 164 -5.99 -3.11 7.97
CA THR A 164 -7.38 -2.66 7.80
C THR A 164 -8.37 -3.21 8.83
N SER A 165 -8.03 -4.30 9.54
CA SER A 165 -8.93 -5.02 10.47
C SER A 165 -9.64 -4.10 11.47
N SER A 166 -10.94 -4.36 11.65
CA SER A 166 -11.80 -3.70 12.64
C SER A 166 -11.48 -4.09 14.09
N LEU A 167 -10.75 -5.18 14.29
CA LEU A 167 -10.52 -5.80 15.60
C LEU A 167 -9.37 -5.15 16.38
N ILE A 168 -8.42 -4.52 15.68
CA ILE A 168 -7.24 -3.91 16.29
C ILE A 168 -7.60 -2.52 16.85
N PRO A 169 -7.26 -2.21 18.11
CA PRO A 169 -7.51 -0.88 18.69
C PRO A 169 -6.79 0.23 17.93
N ARG A 170 -7.41 1.42 17.89
CA ARG A 170 -6.83 2.64 17.32
C ARG A 170 -6.49 3.67 18.39
N MET A 171 -5.48 4.49 18.09
CA MET A 171 -5.00 5.63 18.86
C MET A 171 -4.75 6.76 17.86
N THR A 172 -5.13 8.00 18.16
CA THR A 172 -4.75 9.15 17.34
C THR A 172 -3.49 9.81 17.92
N ALA A 173 -2.49 10.08 17.10
CA ALA A 173 -1.29 10.80 17.50
C ALA A 173 -1.55 12.31 17.60
N THR A 174 -0.88 12.99 18.54
CA THR A 174 -0.99 14.45 18.72
C THR A 174 -0.17 15.25 17.71
N SER A 175 0.74 14.59 16.98
CA SER A 175 1.70 15.22 16.06
C SER A 175 2.24 14.18 15.08
N ASN A 176 2.83 14.64 13.97
CA ASN A 176 3.30 13.79 12.87
C ASN A 176 4.79 13.47 13.08
N VAL A 177 5.29 12.34 12.57
CA VAL A 177 6.69 11.93 12.74
C VAL A 177 7.66 13.01 12.24
N LYS A 178 7.40 13.62 11.07
CA LYS A 178 8.14 14.79 10.57
C LYS A 178 8.27 15.92 11.60
N SER A 179 7.16 16.36 12.21
CA SER A 179 7.18 17.45 13.20
C SER A 179 7.90 17.08 14.51
N ILE A 180 7.88 15.80 14.88
CA ILE A 180 8.64 15.26 16.01
C ILE A 180 10.14 15.26 15.70
N CYS A 181 10.54 14.92 14.46
CA CYS A 181 11.92 15.02 14.00
C CYS A 181 12.42 16.47 13.98
N GLU A 182 11.63 17.41 13.43
CA GLU A 182 11.95 18.84 13.39
C GLU A 182 12.10 19.47 14.79
N ALA A 183 11.43 18.90 15.81
CA ALA A 183 11.60 19.30 17.21
C ALA A 183 12.93 18.86 17.85
N VAL A 184 13.65 17.87 17.28
CA VAL A 184 14.93 17.35 17.82
C VAL A 184 16.07 18.35 17.54
N THR A 185 16.06 19.43 18.32
CA THR A 185 17.07 20.49 18.32
C THR A 185 17.87 20.47 19.62
N LEU A 186 19.01 21.19 19.67
CA LEU A 186 19.82 21.29 20.88
C LEU A 186 19.03 21.85 22.09
N THR A 187 17.99 22.65 21.82
CA THR A 187 17.11 23.26 22.84
C THR A 187 15.88 22.40 23.13
N GLY A 188 15.28 21.75 22.13
CA GLY A 188 14.10 20.88 22.29
C GLY A 188 14.43 19.52 22.89
N GLY A 189 15.65 19.02 22.65
CA GLY A 189 16.11 17.71 23.09
C GLY A 189 15.41 16.53 22.40
N ILE A 190 15.70 15.32 22.88
CA ILE A 190 15.25 14.06 22.26
C ILE A 190 14.00 13.49 22.98
N GLN A 191 13.68 13.97 24.19
CA GLN A 191 12.71 13.33 25.07
C GLN A 191 11.29 13.29 24.49
N GLN A 192 10.89 14.28 23.68
CA GLN A 192 9.59 14.28 23.01
C GLN A 192 9.51 13.15 21.97
N ALA A 193 10.56 12.94 21.17
CA ALA A 193 10.63 11.83 20.21
C ALA A 193 10.64 10.45 20.90
N ILE A 194 11.37 10.30 22.02
CA ILE A 194 11.33 9.08 22.83
C ILE A 194 9.90 8.82 23.33
N ASN A 195 9.25 9.82 23.93
CA ASN A 195 7.90 9.69 24.47
C ASN A 195 6.85 9.38 23.38
N PHE A 196 7.04 9.91 22.17
CA PHE A 196 6.14 9.70 21.04
C PHE A 196 6.05 8.22 20.65
N PHE A 197 7.18 7.54 20.44
CA PHE A 197 7.18 6.11 20.09
C PHE A 197 6.95 5.18 21.30
N TRP A 198 7.40 5.59 22.48
CA TRP A 198 7.25 4.82 23.72
C TRP A 198 5.79 4.74 24.21
N THR A 199 4.98 5.79 24.00
CA THR A 199 3.58 5.82 24.48
C THR A 199 2.71 4.72 23.83
N PRO A 200 2.68 4.54 22.49
CA PRO A 200 2.05 3.40 21.84
C PRO A 200 2.53 2.03 22.35
N MET A 201 3.85 1.87 22.55
CA MET A 201 4.42 0.62 23.09
C MET A 201 3.92 0.32 24.52
N GLN A 202 3.75 1.35 25.35
CA GLN A 202 3.15 1.22 26.68
C GLN A 202 1.66 0.92 26.64
N GLN A 203 0.89 1.44 25.67
CA GLN A 203 -0.53 1.09 25.51
C GLN A 203 -0.71 -0.42 25.27
N VAL A 204 0.05 -1.00 24.33
CA VAL A 204 0.06 -2.45 24.07
C VAL A 204 0.52 -3.22 25.32
N SER A 205 1.64 -2.82 25.91
CA SER A 205 2.31 -3.61 26.96
C SER A 205 1.64 -3.53 28.33
N LEU A 206 1.02 -2.40 28.69
CA LEU A 206 0.43 -2.18 30.03
C LEU A 206 -1.09 -2.22 30.01
N ASN A 207 -1.73 -1.45 29.12
CA ASN A 207 -3.17 -1.22 29.18
C ASN A 207 -3.98 -2.31 28.45
N GLN A 208 -3.52 -2.72 27.27
CA GLN A 208 -4.19 -3.75 26.45
C GLN A 208 -3.87 -5.16 26.96
N THR A 209 -2.59 -5.55 26.99
CA THR A 209 -2.17 -6.94 27.24
C THR A 209 -1.78 -7.25 28.68
N LYS A 210 -1.68 -6.23 29.55
CA LYS A 210 -1.31 -6.35 30.98
C LYS A 210 -0.02 -7.15 31.21
N THR A 211 1.00 -6.84 30.40
CA THR A 211 2.35 -7.44 30.33
C THR A 211 2.47 -8.86 29.79
N ILE A 212 1.36 -9.50 29.37
CA ILE A 212 1.36 -10.85 28.76
C ILE A 212 2.10 -10.85 27.42
N TYR A 213 1.92 -9.81 26.61
CA TYR A 213 2.59 -9.63 25.33
C TYR A 213 3.35 -8.30 25.31
N ARG A 214 4.42 -8.25 24.51
CA ARG A 214 5.19 -7.04 24.24
C ARG A 214 5.32 -6.88 22.73
N ALA A 215 5.31 -5.64 22.27
CA ALA A 215 5.67 -5.28 20.91
C ALA A 215 7.10 -5.77 20.58
N GLN A 216 7.35 -6.07 19.31
CA GLN A 216 8.68 -6.40 18.79
C GLN A 216 9.16 -5.36 17.77
N GLY A 217 8.22 -4.70 17.08
CA GLY A 217 8.54 -3.65 16.14
C GLY A 217 7.41 -2.65 15.95
N ILE A 218 7.73 -1.61 15.19
CA ILE A 218 6.80 -0.57 14.74
C ILE A 218 6.94 -0.48 13.22
N ALA A 219 5.83 -0.65 12.50
CA ALA A 219 5.75 -0.43 11.06
C ALA A 219 5.40 1.05 10.79
N LEU A 220 6.07 1.64 9.82
CA LEU A 220 5.93 3.04 9.40
C LEU A 220 5.91 3.14 7.86
N SER A 221 5.38 4.24 7.33
CA SER A 221 5.65 4.63 5.94
C SER A 221 7.16 4.80 5.71
N GLU A 222 7.69 4.37 4.55
CA GLU A 222 9.08 4.68 4.15
C GLU A 222 9.36 6.20 4.16
N ARG A 223 8.34 7.04 3.95
CA ARG A 223 8.45 8.51 4.08
C ARG A 223 8.88 8.92 5.50
N ASP A 224 8.19 8.39 6.51
CA ASP A 224 8.46 8.67 7.93
C ASP A 224 9.71 7.96 8.45
N TYR A 225 9.97 6.74 7.98
CA TYR A 225 11.24 6.06 8.21
C TYR A 225 12.41 6.85 7.63
N GLY A 226 12.24 7.48 6.45
CA GLY A 226 13.16 8.43 5.84
C GLY A 226 13.42 9.68 6.69
N TYR A 227 12.40 10.23 7.35
CA TYR A 227 12.58 11.33 8.31
C TYR A 227 13.36 10.87 9.56
N LEU A 228 13.07 9.70 10.13
CA LEU A 228 13.84 9.15 11.27
C LEU A 228 15.30 8.82 10.90
N ARG A 229 15.53 8.36 9.67
CA ARG A 229 16.84 8.00 9.12
C ARG A 229 17.71 9.22 8.81
N SER A 230 17.12 10.33 8.35
CA SER A 230 17.83 11.57 8.01
C SER A 230 18.05 12.52 9.19
N THR A 231 17.24 12.42 10.26
CA THR A 231 17.37 13.28 11.44
C THR A 231 18.60 12.90 12.28
N HIS A 232 19.62 13.76 12.28
CA HIS A 232 20.79 13.66 13.15
C HIS A 232 20.50 14.21 14.55
N ILE A 233 21.04 13.58 15.60
CA ILE A 233 20.87 14.06 16.98
C ILE A 233 21.93 15.13 17.30
N PRO A 234 21.55 16.37 17.68
CA PRO A 234 22.51 17.37 18.11
C PRO A 234 23.39 16.88 19.27
N ALA A 235 24.71 16.96 19.08
CA ALA A 235 25.75 16.51 20.02
C ALA A 235 25.86 14.98 20.27
N SER A 236 25.23 14.12 19.46
CA SER A 236 25.51 12.68 19.37
C SER A 236 25.82 12.32 17.93
N GLY A 237 26.84 11.49 17.67
CA GLY A 237 27.23 11.12 16.29
C GLY A 237 26.19 10.30 15.51
N ASP A 238 25.11 9.88 16.16
CA ASP A 238 24.11 8.96 15.63
C ASP A 238 22.93 9.66 14.91
N THR A 239 22.16 8.85 14.18
CA THR A 239 20.83 9.22 13.69
C THR A 239 19.76 8.93 14.75
N LEU A 240 18.63 9.63 14.67
CA LEU A 240 17.49 9.45 15.56
C LEU A 240 16.96 8.01 15.50
N LEU A 241 16.90 7.41 14.31
CA LEU A 241 16.54 6.01 14.11
C LEU A 241 17.44 5.04 14.90
N ASN A 242 18.76 5.12 14.76
CA ASN A 242 19.71 4.23 15.43
C ASN A 242 19.58 4.34 16.96
N PHE A 243 19.47 5.57 17.46
CA PHE A 243 19.27 5.84 18.88
C PHE A 243 17.96 5.26 19.39
N LEU A 244 16.83 5.46 18.68
CA LEU A 244 15.53 4.93 19.09
C LEU A 244 15.51 3.39 19.09
N GLN A 245 16.08 2.74 18.07
CA GLN A 245 16.22 1.28 18.03
C GLN A 245 16.99 0.76 19.26
N GLN A 246 18.14 1.37 19.58
CA GLN A 246 18.96 0.99 20.74
C GLN A 246 18.28 1.27 22.10
N LYS A 247 17.57 2.39 22.25
CA LYS A 247 16.94 2.78 23.52
C LYS A 247 15.61 2.08 23.80
N LEU A 248 14.84 1.79 22.76
CA LEU A 248 13.53 1.14 22.87
C LEU A 248 13.62 -0.38 22.71
N ASN A 249 14.74 -0.91 22.19
CA ASN A 249 15.00 -2.33 21.92
C ASN A 249 13.91 -2.98 21.06
N ILE A 250 13.60 -2.31 19.94
CA ILE A 250 12.62 -2.72 18.92
C ILE A 250 13.14 -2.42 17.51
N LEU A 251 12.59 -3.11 16.53
CA LEU A 251 12.83 -2.84 15.12
C LEU A 251 11.80 -1.84 14.58
N PHE A 252 12.26 -0.87 13.79
CA PHE A 252 11.38 -0.07 12.93
C PHE A 252 11.45 -0.67 11.53
N VAL A 253 10.29 -0.93 10.91
CA VAL A 253 10.19 -1.57 9.59
C VAL A 253 9.46 -0.63 8.63
N PRO A 254 10.07 -0.25 7.49
CA PRO A 254 9.41 0.57 6.49
C PRO A 254 8.45 -0.25 5.63
N PHE A 255 7.26 0.29 5.38
CA PHE A 255 6.30 -0.21 4.40
C PHE A 255 5.92 0.93 3.46
N TRP A 256 5.89 0.68 2.15
CA TRP A 256 5.41 1.69 1.20
C TRP A 256 3.90 1.90 1.29
N TYR A 257 3.18 0.81 1.58
CA TYR A 257 1.73 0.69 1.75
C TYR A 257 1.09 1.45 2.92
N LEU A 258 1.88 2.00 3.86
CA LEU A 258 1.37 2.72 5.03
C LEU A 258 1.20 4.24 4.81
N ASP A 259 1.59 4.74 3.63
CA ASP A 259 1.29 6.08 3.15
C ASP A 259 -0.13 6.10 2.56
N HIS A 260 -1.03 6.97 3.04
CA HIS A 260 -2.44 6.98 2.58
C HIS A 260 -2.60 7.27 1.08
N ASN A 261 -1.59 7.88 0.45
CA ASN A 261 -1.56 8.20 -0.97
C ASN A 261 -1.12 7.01 -1.84
N ASN A 262 -0.43 6.02 -1.24
CA ASN A 262 0.20 4.89 -1.94
C ASN A 262 -0.54 3.58 -1.64
N LEU A 263 -1.88 3.61 -1.75
CA LEU A 263 -2.68 2.39 -1.75
C LEU A 263 -2.47 1.64 -3.09
N PRO A 264 -2.53 0.30 -3.11
CA PRO A 264 -2.41 -0.46 -4.33
C PRO A 264 -3.63 -0.25 -5.23
N THR A 265 -3.45 0.44 -6.35
CA THR A 265 -4.38 0.37 -7.48
C THR A 265 -4.38 -1.06 -8.02
N VAL A 266 -5.54 -1.71 -8.01
CA VAL A 266 -5.73 -3.02 -8.62
C VAL A 266 -6.93 -2.94 -9.55
N ASP A 267 -6.74 -3.31 -10.81
CA ASP A 267 -7.74 -3.19 -11.88
C ASP A 267 -8.78 -4.34 -11.87
N ASP A 268 -8.75 -5.22 -10.86
CA ASP A 268 -9.70 -6.33 -10.65
C ASP A 268 -10.92 -5.85 -9.84
N SER A 269 -12.08 -5.74 -10.51
CA SER A 269 -13.34 -5.32 -9.87
C SER A 269 -13.82 -6.24 -8.73
N ASP A 270 -13.29 -7.46 -8.64
CA ASP A 270 -13.64 -8.40 -7.57
C ASP A 270 -12.85 -8.13 -6.27
N ILE A 271 -11.90 -7.17 -6.28
CA ILE A 271 -11.08 -6.76 -5.13
C ILE A 271 -11.31 -5.29 -4.74
N GLU A 272 -12.20 -5.08 -3.77
CA GLU A 272 -12.28 -3.81 -3.05
C GLU A 272 -11.46 -3.86 -1.74
N PHE A 273 -10.71 -2.79 -1.47
CA PHE A 273 -9.93 -2.61 -0.23
C PHE A 273 -10.51 -1.50 0.65
N ILE A 274 -10.32 -1.61 1.96
CA ILE A 274 -10.54 -0.47 2.87
C ILE A 274 -9.31 0.45 2.78
N GLY A 275 -9.47 1.58 2.11
CA GLY A 275 -8.42 2.60 2.04
C GLY A 275 -8.08 3.19 3.42
N LEU A 276 -6.82 3.55 3.62
CA LEU A 276 -6.36 4.24 4.83
C LEU A 276 -6.81 5.71 4.76
N SER A 277 -7.46 6.20 5.83
CA SER A 277 -7.98 7.58 5.90
C SER A 277 -6.94 8.62 6.37
N ASN A 278 -5.79 8.14 6.84
CA ASN A 278 -4.64 8.89 7.35
C ASN A 278 -3.41 7.97 7.24
N ASP A 279 -2.20 8.50 7.37
CA ASP A 279 -1.00 7.66 7.55
C ASP A 279 -1.13 6.87 8.87
N ILE A 280 -0.80 5.57 8.85
CA ILE A 280 -0.88 4.71 10.05
C ILE A 280 0.49 4.18 10.45
N MET A 281 0.91 4.51 11.67
CA MET A 281 1.98 3.81 12.37
C MET A 281 1.39 2.57 13.08
N MET A 282 1.93 1.37 12.86
CA MET A 282 1.41 0.17 13.52
C MET A 282 2.44 -0.42 14.50
N VAL A 283 2.08 -0.52 15.78
CA VAL A 283 2.84 -1.29 16.76
C VAL A 283 2.47 -2.77 16.62
N PHE A 284 3.47 -3.63 16.38
CA PHE A 284 3.22 -5.04 16.06
C PHE A 284 4.08 -6.05 16.82
N ARG A 285 3.67 -7.31 16.72
CA ARG A 285 4.31 -8.48 17.32
C ARG A 285 4.35 -9.63 16.30
N TYR A 286 5.54 -9.97 15.80
CA TYR A 286 5.79 -11.14 14.96
C TYR A 286 5.74 -12.42 15.80
N ASP A 287 4.53 -12.93 16.02
CA ASP A 287 4.28 -14.14 16.79
C ASP A 287 3.08 -14.90 16.19
N PRO A 288 3.24 -16.17 15.75
CA PRO A 288 2.16 -16.97 15.14
C PRO A 288 1.03 -17.36 16.12
N LYS A 289 1.07 -16.87 17.36
CA LYS A 289 -0.06 -16.90 18.32
C LYS A 289 -0.92 -15.63 18.26
N CYS A 290 -0.39 -14.52 17.74
CA CYS A 290 -1.02 -13.20 17.74
C CYS A 290 -1.68 -12.86 16.39
N ALA A 291 -1.03 -13.18 15.27
CA ALA A 291 -1.62 -13.18 13.93
C ALA A 291 -1.02 -14.32 13.08
N ARG A 292 -1.68 -14.69 11.97
CA ARG A 292 -1.13 -15.52 10.88
C ARG A 292 -1.77 -15.14 9.55
N PHE A 293 -1.03 -15.30 8.44
CA PHE A 293 -1.62 -15.35 7.11
C PHE A 293 -1.85 -16.82 6.72
N HIS A 294 -3.07 -17.19 6.33
CA HIS A 294 -3.40 -18.59 5.98
C HIS A 294 -3.26 -18.82 4.49
N LEU A 295 -2.36 -19.73 4.09
CA LEU A 295 -2.13 -20.12 2.70
C LEU A 295 -2.20 -21.66 2.54
N PRO A 296 -3.39 -22.28 2.59
CA PRO A 296 -3.54 -23.74 2.54
C PRO A 296 -3.00 -24.39 1.26
N MET A 297 -3.07 -23.69 0.13
CA MET A 297 -2.48 -24.12 -1.13
C MET A 297 -1.52 -23.01 -1.60
N PRO A 298 -0.19 -23.26 -1.65
CA PRO A 298 0.75 -22.32 -2.24
C PRO A 298 0.51 -22.19 -3.74
N PHE A 299 1.28 -21.32 -4.41
CA PHE A 299 1.13 -21.14 -5.85
C PHE A 299 1.72 -22.32 -6.62
N GLU A 300 0.85 -23.09 -7.28
CA GLU A 300 1.20 -24.26 -8.07
C GLU A 300 0.61 -24.13 -9.48
N PHE A 301 1.42 -24.45 -10.49
CA PHE A 301 0.96 -24.57 -11.87
C PHE A 301 0.28 -25.92 -12.11
N GLY A 302 -0.89 -25.88 -12.76
CA GLY A 302 -1.57 -27.07 -13.27
C GLY A 302 -0.84 -27.71 -14.45
N PRO A 303 -1.36 -28.84 -14.96
CA PRO A 303 -0.87 -29.44 -16.20
C PRO A 303 -1.12 -28.53 -17.39
N THR A 304 -0.22 -28.55 -18.37
CA THR A 304 -0.43 -27.90 -19.67
C THR A 304 -1.54 -28.60 -20.45
N TYR A 305 -2.35 -27.82 -21.18
CA TYR A 305 -3.40 -28.35 -22.04
C TYR A 305 -3.56 -27.56 -23.34
N PHE A 306 -4.17 -28.22 -24.33
CA PHE A 306 -4.34 -27.69 -25.69
C PHE A 306 -5.78 -27.20 -25.89
N GLU A 307 -5.94 -25.92 -26.22
CA GLU A 307 -7.22 -25.35 -26.62
C GLU A 307 -7.33 -25.19 -28.14
N ARG A 308 -8.56 -24.90 -28.60
CA ARG A 308 -8.85 -24.49 -29.99
C ARG A 308 -8.29 -25.46 -31.04
N GLY A 309 -8.35 -26.76 -30.76
CA GLY A 309 -7.84 -27.83 -31.63
C GLY A 309 -6.31 -27.95 -31.68
N GLY A 310 -5.59 -27.44 -30.68
CA GLY A 310 -4.12 -27.43 -30.65
C GLY A 310 -3.48 -26.18 -31.26
N ALA A 311 -4.23 -25.09 -31.40
CA ALA A 311 -3.74 -23.79 -31.87
C ALA A 311 -3.19 -22.89 -30.74
N VAL A 312 -3.54 -23.21 -29.48
CA VAL A 312 -3.14 -22.49 -28.27
C VAL A 312 -2.77 -23.52 -27.19
N ILE A 313 -1.66 -23.31 -26.51
CA ILE A 313 -1.26 -24.04 -25.31
C ILE A 313 -1.55 -23.15 -24.10
N LYS A 314 -2.19 -23.70 -23.06
CA LYS A 314 -2.43 -23.01 -21.79
C LYS A 314 -1.85 -23.75 -20.60
N GLN A 315 -1.54 -23.01 -19.55
CA GLN A 315 -1.20 -23.52 -18.24
C GLN A 315 -1.79 -22.62 -17.15
N ASP A 316 -2.70 -23.16 -16.35
CA ASP A 316 -3.39 -22.41 -15.29
C ASP A 316 -2.68 -22.60 -13.95
N GLY A 317 -2.14 -21.51 -13.40
CA GLY A 317 -1.62 -21.44 -12.04
C GLY A 317 -2.72 -21.09 -11.05
N LYS A 318 -2.63 -21.62 -9.82
CA LYS A 318 -3.60 -21.34 -8.76
C LYS A 318 -2.99 -21.38 -7.37
N TYR A 319 -3.65 -20.71 -6.45
CA TYR A 319 -3.38 -20.81 -5.02
C TYR A 319 -4.69 -20.66 -4.22
N ARG A 320 -4.65 -20.95 -2.91
CA ARG A 320 -5.77 -20.68 -1.99
C ARG A 320 -5.30 -19.95 -0.75
N THR A 321 -6.12 -19.02 -0.28
CA THR A 321 -5.88 -18.24 0.94
C THR A 321 -7.13 -18.12 1.79
N GLY A 322 -6.94 -18.16 3.12
CA GLY A 322 -7.96 -17.82 4.12
C GLY A 322 -7.85 -16.39 4.65
N GLY A 323 -7.07 -15.53 3.99
CA GLY A 323 -6.76 -14.18 4.45
C GLY A 323 -5.89 -14.14 5.70
N THR A 324 -5.88 -12.99 6.37
CA THR A 324 -5.13 -12.77 7.62
C THR A 324 -6.01 -13.05 8.85
N GLU A 325 -5.63 -14.05 9.64
CA GLU A 325 -6.22 -14.29 10.95
C GLU A 325 -5.53 -13.44 12.01
N ILE A 326 -6.23 -12.41 12.51
CA ILE A 326 -5.82 -11.70 13.73
C ILE A 326 -6.34 -12.44 14.95
N ARG A 327 -5.43 -13.06 15.72
CA ARG A 327 -5.75 -13.99 16.80
C ARG A 327 -5.93 -13.36 18.16
N ILE A 328 -5.13 -12.33 18.43
CA ILE A 328 -5.09 -11.56 19.69
C ILE A 328 -4.97 -10.08 19.31
N PRO A 329 -6.08 -9.39 19.01
CA PRO A 329 -6.02 -8.02 18.48
C PRO A 329 -5.38 -7.02 19.45
N GLN A 330 -5.48 -7.28 20.76
CA GLN A 330 -4.80 -6.52 21.82
C GLN A 330 -3.27 -6.59 21.78
N ALA A 331 -2.65 -7.48 20.99
CA ALA A 331 -1.19 -7.51 20.81
C ALA A 331 -0.69 -6.49 19.76
N PHE A 332 -1.61 -5.74 19.15
CA PHE A 332 -1.36 -4.76 18.09
C PHE A 332 -2.05 -3.43 18.43
N LEU A 333 -1.54 -2.33 17.86
CA LEU A 333 -2.14 -1.01 17.97
C LEU A 333 -1.89 -0.23 16.69
N TYR A 334 -2.95 0.27 16.07
CA TYR A 334 -2.83 1.31 15.04
C TYR A 334 -2.70 2.67 15.72
N VAL A 335 -1.82 3.52 15.20
CA VAL A 335 -1.65 4.90 15.57
C VAL A 335 -1.90 5.76 14.32
N ASP A 336 -3.07 6.37 14.26
CA ASP A 336 -3.46 7.30 13.20
C ASP A 336 -2.60 8.57 13.35
N LEU A 337 -1.73 8.83 12.38
CA LEU A 337 -0.91 10.04 12.29
C LEU A 337 -1.72 11.13 11.56
N PRO A 338 -1.71 12.40 12.00
CA PRO A 338 -2.30 13.47 11.20
C PRO A 338 -1.54 13.62 9.87
N ASP A 339 -2.23 13.99 8.79
CA ASP A 339 -1.62 14.15 7.46
C ASP A 339 -0.46 15.18 7.48
N THR A 340 0.59 14.91 6.71
CA THR A 340 1.78 15.76 6.63
C THR A 340 1.57 17.01 5.78
N ASP A 341 0.58 17.01 4.89
CA ASP A 341 0.20 18.15 4.05
C ASP A 341 -0.98 18.93 4.65
N VAL A 342 -0.68 19.90 5.52
CA VAL A 342 -1.67 20.87 6.08
C VAL A 342 -2.44 21.61 4.97
N THR A 343 -1.88 21.68 3.76
CA THR A 343 -2.52 22.16 2.53
C THR A 343 -3.69 21.30 2.07
N LYS A 344 -3.62 19.96 2.17
CA LYS A 344 -4.72 19.06 1.77
C LYS A 344 -5.98 19.28 2.59
N ALA A 345 -5.85 19.30 3.92
CA ALA A 345 -6.95 19.54 4.86
C ALA A 345 -7.71 20.86 4.55
N LEU A 346 -6.98 21.92 4.13
CA LEU A 346 -7.58 23.18 3.69
C LEU A 346 -8.29 23.06 2.33
N THR A 347 -7.77 22.25 1.39
CA THR A 347 -8.44 22.04 0.10
C THR A 347 -9.69 21.18 0.18
N GLU A 348 -9.77 20.23 1.12
CA GLU A 348 -10.95 19.37 1.30
C GLU A 348 -12.11 20.12 1.97
N ASP A 349 -11.84 20.92 3.00
CA ASP A 349 -12.83 21.85 3.56
C ASP A 349 -13.27 22.89 2.51
N ALA A 350 -12.34 23.38 1.67
CA ALA A 350 -12.71 24.24 0.53
C ALA A 350 -13.58 23.50 -0.53
N ALA A 351 -13.38 22.20 -0.75
CA ALA A 351 -14.22 21.38 -1.63
C ALA A 351 -15.62 21.13 -1.03
N ALA A 352 -15.71 20.83 0.27
CA ALA A 352 -16.96 20.70 1.00
C ALA A 352 -17.76 22.03 1.02
N ARG A 353 -17.08 23.17 1.20
CA ARG A 353 -17.70 24.50 1.09
C ARG A 353 -18.16 24.81 -0.34
N LYS A 354 -17.43 24.37 -1.37
CA LYS A 354 -17.84 24.49 -2.78
C LYS A 354 -19.07 23.63 -3.10
N SER A 355 -19.14 22.38 -2.64
CA SER A 355 -20.32 21.54 -2.88
C SER A 355 -21.58 22.09 -2.19
N LEU A 356 -21.47 22.56 -0.93
CA LEU A 356 -22.55 23.29 -0.26
C LEU A 356 -22.96 24.58 -0.97
N ALA A 357 -22.03 25.31 -1.60
CA ALA A 357 -22.33 26.49 -2.40
C ALA A 357 -23.09 26.14 -3.70
N ILE A 358 -22.72 25.04 -4.37
CA ILE A 358 -23.41 24.52 -5.56
C ILE A 358 -24.85 24.11 -5.19
N THR A 359 -25.05 23.38 -4.10
CA THR A 359 -26.39 22.99 -3.62
C THR A 359 -27.24 24.22 -3.24
N LYS A 360 -26.64 25.30 -2.72
CA LYS A 360 -27.34 26.57 -2.47
C LYS A 360 -27.66 27.38 -3.75
N SER A 361 -26.93 27.13 -4.84
CA SER A 361 -27.18 27.76 -6.15
C SER A 361 -28.37 27.12 -6.88
N GLY A 362 -28.63 25.83 -6.66
CA GLY A 362 -29.70 25.04 -7.28
C GLY A 362 -31.13 25.35 -6.79
N LYS A 363 -31.57 26.61 -6.82
CA LYS A 363 -32.98 26.97 -6.58
C LYS A 363 -33.81 26.88 -7.86
N ASN A 364 -34.70 25.89 -7.92
CA ASN A 364 -35.67 25.72 -8.99
C ASN A 364 -36.57 26.95 -9.15
N TYR A 365 -36.66 27.48 -10.38
CA TYR A 365 -37.70 28.43 -10.77
C TYR A 365 -38.93 27.68 -11.29
N VAL A 366 -39.91 27.46 -10.41
CA VAL A 366 -41.31 27.22 -10.80
C VAL A 366 -42.20 28.20 -10.01
N GLN A 367 -43.28 28.63 -10.63
CA GLN A 367 -44.01 29.86 -10.34
C GLN A 367 -45.06 29.70 -9.21
N GLY A 368 -44.98 30.50 -8.15
CA GLY A 368 -46.01 30.58 -7.09
C GLY A 368 -45.44 30.96 -5.72
N ALA A 369 -46.10 31.88 -5.01
CA ALA A 369 -45.68 32.41 -3.70
C ALA A 369 -46.90 32.81 -2.84
N PRO A 370 -46.73 33.24 -1.57
CA PRO A 370 -45.62 33.00 -0.62
C PRO A 370 -46.04 31.83 0.31
N VAL A 371 -45.70 31.62 1.60
CA VAL A 371 -44.96 32.27 2.72
C VAL A 371 -44.36 31.08 3.54
N MET A 372 -43.49 31.10 4.56
CA MET A 372 -43.00 32.00 5.63
C MET A 372 -41.67 31.40 6.15
N PHE A 373 -40.68 32.20 6.57
CA PHE A 373 -39.77 31.87 7.69
C PHE A 373 -39.21 33.17 8.26
N LYS A 374 -39.04 33.24 9.60
CA LYS A 374 -38.77 34.50 10.32
C LYS A 374 -37.31 34.94 10.21
N ASP A 375 -37.12 36.26 10.15
CA ASP A 375 -35.82 36.91 10.16
C ASP A 375 -35.07 36.77 11.50
N TYR A 376 -33.75 36.75 11.40
CA TYR A 376 -32.85 37.32 12.41
C TYR A 376 -31.78 38.12 11.66
N ASP A 377 -31.89 39.45 11.68
CA ASP A 377 -30.90 40.36 11.11
C ASP A 377 -29.65 40.39 12.00
N ASN A 378 -28.46 40.36 11.39
CA ASN A 378 -27.27 40.90 12.03
C ASN A 378 -26.21 41.28 10.98
N LYS A 379 -26.03 42.59 10.79
CA LYS A 379 -25.02 43.19 9.91
C LYS A 379 -23.68 43.34 10.65
N GLN A 380 -22.62 43.65 9.88
CA GLN A 380 -21.30 44.13 10.31
C GLN A 380 -20.29 43.10 10.88
N PRO A 381 -19.38 42.59 10.02
CA PRO A 381 -18.06 42.12 10.42
C PRO A 381 -16.98 43.13 9.99
N ALA A 382 -16.87 44.27 10.69
CA ALA A 382 -15.91 45.33 10.35
C ALA A 382 -15.17 45.97 11.54
N VAL A 383 -15.73 45.92 12.75
CA VAL A 383 -15.25 46.74 13.89
C VAL A 383 -14.26 46.00 14.82
N GLN A 384 -14.23 44.65 14.80
CA GLN A 384 -13.45 43.87 15.78
C GLN A 384 -11.95 43.75 15.46
N MET A 385 -11.50 43.98 14.22
CA MET A 385 -10.06 43.89 13.88
C MET A 385 -9.19 45.01 14.48
N GLN A 386 -9.79 46.13 14.94
CA GLN A 386 -9.04 47.27 15.48
C GLN A 386 -8.86 47.27 17.01
N ARG A 387 -9.36 46.25 17.74
CA ARG A 387 -9.17 46.12 19.21
C ARG A 387 -8.12 45.09 19.63
N ALA A 388 -7.42 44.46 18.69
CA ALA A 388 -6.37 43.47 18.98
C ALA A 388 -4.94 44.05 19.04
N LEU A 389 -4.74 45.31 18.63
CA LEU A 389 -3.46 46.02 18.67
C LEU A 389 -3.54 47.12 19.74
N GLY A 390 -3.09 46.79 20.97
CA GLY A 390 -3.18 47.68 22.12
C GLY A 390 -2.20 48.84 22.06
N ILE A 391 -2.69 50.03 21.72
CA ILE A 391 -2.02 51.31 21.94
C ILE A 391 -3.06 52.28 22.51
N GLU A 392 -3.09 52.45 23.83
CA GLU A 392 -3.89 53.49 24.48
C GLU A 392 -3.12 54.81 24.53
N GLN A 393 -3.74 55.90 24.08
CA GLN A 393 -3.40 57.25 24.53
C GLN A 393 -4.69 58.05 24.79
N GLU A 394 -4.60 58.92 25.78
CA GLU A 394 -5.70 59.73 26.31
C GLU A 394 -6.23 60.75 25.29
N LYS A 395 -7.54 61.08 25.35
CA LYS A 395 -7.95 62.41 25.87
C LYS A 395 -9.47 62.68 25.92
N LYS A 396 -9.88 63.14 27.11
CA LYS A 396 -10.70 64.34 27.42
C LYS A 396 -12.14 64.53 26.90
N ASP A 397 -12.98 64.80 27.90
CA ASP A 397 -13.96 65.91 28.03
C ASP A 397 -15.17 66.02 27.07
N GLY A 398 -16.38 66.10 27.64
CA GLY A 398 -17.37 67.11 27.20
C GLY A 398 -18.81 66.70 26.84
N ALA A 399 -19.61 66.24 27.81
CA ALA A 399 -21.08 66.36 27.88
C ALA A 399 -21.51 65.79 29.25
N ASP A 400 -21.95 66.53 30.27
CA ASP A 400 -23.00 67.56 30.40
C ASP A 400 -24.43 66.99 30.62
N GLN A 401 -25.25 67.77 31.31
CA GLN A 401 -26.46 67.43 32.09
C GLN A 401 -27.63 66.80 31.29
N THR A 402 -28.67 66.15 31.87
CA THR A 402 -29.33 66.35 33.18
C THR A 402 -30.10 65.10 33.66
N ASP A 403 -30.55 65.15 34.92
CA ASP A 403 -31.43 64.23 35.66
C ASP A 403 -32.65 63.65 34.91
N SER A 404 -33.00 62.37 35.21
CA SER A 404 -34.15 62.03 36.08
C SER A 404 -34.15 60.56 36.53
#